data_AF-A0A167ZJW8-F1
#
_entry.id   AF-A0A167ZJW8-F1
#
_cell.length_a   1.000
_cell.length_b   1.000
_cell.length_c   1.000
_cell.angle_alpha   90.00
_cell.angle_beta   90.00
_cell.angle_gamma   90.00
#
_symmetry.space_group_name_H-M   'P 1'
#
loop_
_entity.id
_entity.type
_entity.pdbx_description
1 polymer ?
#
loop_
_entity_poly.entity_id
_entity_poly.type
_entity_poly.pdbx_seq_one_letter_code
_entity_poly.pdbx_strand_id
1 'polypeptide(L)'
;MSKNNYTEAMNYEMLIRNAFNCQRGTRNGADLCYMKNVMTMENGETFAKHLGSYEKQFEKVKIYISQALLKLTKTKPYSKEVDFFNNLIEKLDYSSSTNSLMEIVNIALEKVIELKPK
;
A
#
# COMPACT_ATOMS: atom_id res chain seq x y z
N MET A 1 12.88 16.01 -6.08
CA MET A 1 11.66 15.24 -5.77
C MET A 1 10.68 15.39 -6.92
N SER A 2 10.37 14.31 -7.63
CA SER A 2 9.34 14.36 -8.67
C SER A 2 7.97 14.52 -8.01
N LYS A 3 7.05 15.26 -8.63
CA LYS A 3 5.64 15.36 -8.19
C LYS A 3 4.93 13.99 -8.17
N ASN A 4 5.52 12.95 -8.78
CA ASN A 4 4.89 11.65 -8.98
C ASN A 4 4.87 10.82 -7.70
N ASN A 5 5.99 10.72 -6.98
CA ASN A 5 6.11 9.86 -5.80
C ASN A 5 5.19 10.29 -4.65
N TYR A 6 4.87 11.59 -4.54
CA TYR A 6 3.93 12.09 -3.54
C TYR A 6 2.49 11.63 -3.84
N THR A 7 2.07 11.77 -5.09
CA THR A 7 0.73 11.35 -5.54
C THR A 7 0.57 9.84 -5.45
N GLU A 8 1.59 9.08 -5.85
CA GLU A 8 1.61 7.62 -5.74
C GLU A 8 1.54 7.16 -4.28
N ALA A 9 2.38 7.71 -3.40
CA ALA A 9 2.34 7.36 -1.97
C ALA A 9 1.01 7.73 -1.30
N MET A 10 0.28 8.72 -1.84
CA MET A 10 -1.06 9.06 -1.36
C MET A 10 -2.10 7.97 -1.69
N ASN A 11 -1.99 7.29 -2.83
CA ASN A 11 -2.86 6.15 -3.15
C ASN A 11 -2.65 4.99 -2.19
N TYR A 12 -1.40 4.73 -1.79
CA TYR A 12 -1.09 3.78 -0.72
C TYR A 12 -1.82 4.16 0.57
N GLU A 13 -1.69 5.41 1.02
CA GLU A 13 -2.38 5.88 2.23
C GLU A 13 -3.89 5.70 2.12
N MET A 14 -4.48 6.06 0.98
CA MET A 14 -5.91 5.96 0.73
C MET A 14 -6.39 4.50 0.78
N LEU A 15 -5.65 3.55 0.19
CA LEU A 15 -6.00 2.13 0.25
C LEU A 15 -6.07 1.64 1.70
N ILE A 16 -5.01 1.89 2.49
CA ILE A 16 -4.97 1.47 3.89
C ILE A 16 -6.13 2.09 4.68
N ARG A 17 -6.36 3.39 4.51
CA ARG A 17 -7.43 4.11 5.22
C ARG A 17 -8.82 3.58 4.86
N ASN A 18 -9.09 3.26 3.59
CA ASN A 18 -10.37 2.67 3.20
C ASN A 18 -10.52 1.24 3.75
N ALA A 19 -9.46 0.41 3.69
CA ALA A 19 -9.52 -0.96 4.20
C ALA A 19 -9.81 -1.03 5.71
N PHE A 20 -9.21 -0.13 6.50
CA PHE A 20 -9.34 -0.12 7.96
C PHE A 20 -10.36 0.88 8.50
N ASN A 21 -10.97 1.70 7.64
CA ASN A 21 -11.82 2.84 8.02
C ASN A 21 -11.14 3.71 9.10
N CYS A 22 -9.90 4.14 8.84
CA CYS A 22 -9.09 4.88 9.79
C CYS A 22 -8.63 6.25 9.27
N GLN A 23 -8.26 7.13 10.20
CA GLN A 23 -7.56 8.37 9.90
C GLN A 23 -6.10 8.09 9.56
N ARG A 24 -5.46 9.09 8.95
CA ARG A 24 -4.02 9.08 8.69
C ARG A 24 -3.24 8.92 10.00
N GLY A 25 -2.18 8.11 9.97
CA GLY A 25 -1.25 7.95 11.09
C GLY A 25 -0.44 6.67 11.04
N THR A 26 0.29 6.39 12.11
CA THR A 26 1.20 5.22 12.20
C THR A 26 0.48 3.90 12.37
N ARG A 27 -0.77 3.91 12.84
CA ARG A 27 -1.58 2.70 13.03
C ARG A 27 -1.87 2.06 11.67
N ASN A 28 -1.61 0.75 11.56
CA ASN A 28 -1.77 -0.04 10.33
C ASN A 28 -0.97 0.48 9.13
N GLY A 29 0.02 1.35 9.32
CA GLY A 29 0.78 1.94 8.22
C GLY A 29 0.01 2.99 7.41
N ALA A 30 -1.04 3.61 7.97
CA ALA A 30 -1.93 4.56 7.28
C ALA A 30 -1.31 5.96 7.09
N ASP A 31 -0.04 6.05 6.71
CA ASP A 31 0.64 7.30 6.37
C ASP A 31 1.47 7.11 5.10
N LEU A 32 1.35 8.04 4.16
CA LEU A 32 2.11 8.02 2.91
C LEU A 32 3.64 7.95 3.13
N CYS A 33 4.15 8.36 4.29
CA CYS A 33 5.58 8.36 4.58
C CYS A 33 6.21 6.97 4.47
N TYR A 34 5.47 5.90 4.77
CA TYR A 34 5.98 4.52 4.66
C TYR A 34 6.32 4.18 3.20
N MET A 35 5.39 4.40 2.27
CA MET A 35 5.63 4.17 0.85
C MET A 35 6.66 5.14 0.27
N LYS A 36 6.55 6.44 0.63
CA LYS A 36 7.49 7.45 0.16
C LYS A 36 8.93 7.14 0.54
N ASN A 37 9.18 6.66 1.76
CA ASN A 37 10.52 6.33 2.23
C ASN A 37 11.11 5.14 1.47
N VAL A 38 10.32 4.10 1.16
CA VAL A 38 10.85 2.98 0.37
C VAL A 38 11.15 3.40 -1.06
N MET A 39 10.32 4.27 -1.67
CA MET A 39 10.57 4.81 -3.00
C MET A 39 11.86 5.63 -3.05
N THR A 40 12.12 6.49 -2.06
CA THR A 40 13.37 7.26 -2.02
C THR A 40 14.58 6.36 -1.76
N MET A 41 14.44 5.34 -0.90
CA MET A 41 15.49 4.36 -0.64
C MET A 41 15.83 3.52 -1.87
N GLU A 42 14.84 3.07 -2.64
CA GLU A 42 15.04 2.33 -3.89
C GLU A 42 15.85 3.14 -4.91
N ASN A 43 15.63 4.45 -4.96
CA ASN A 43 16.37 5.37 -5.83
C ASN A 43 17.74 5.80 -5.25
N GLY A 44 18.17 5.25 -4.11
CA GLY A 44 19.42 5.62 -3.45
C GLY A 44 19.40 7.00 -2.77
N GLU A 45 18.24 7.66 -2.69
CA GLU A 45 18.08 9.02 -2.15
C GLU A 45 17.81 9.06 -0.63
N THR A 46 18.26 8.06 0.14
CA THR A 46 17.93 8.01 1.58
C THR A 46 18.91 8.77 2.46
N PHE A 47 18.37 9.65 3.30
CA PHE A 47 19.14 10.49 4.23
C PHE A 47 18.97 10.04 5.70
N ALA A 48 18.13 9.04 5.96
CA ALA A 48 17.67 8.70 7.30
C ALA A 48 18.37 7.46 7.85
N LYS A 49 19.52 7.68 8.52
CA LYS A 49 20.32 6.63 9.19
C LYS A 49 19.53 5.76 10.19
N HIS A 50 18.37 6.24 10.66
CA HIS A 50 17.55 5.59 11.68
C HIS A 50 16.47 4.64 11.12
N LEU A 51 16.21 4.64 9.80
CA LEU A 51 15.13 3.84 9.20
C LEU A 51 15.52 2.37 8.94
N GLY A 52 16.77 1.97 9.18
CA GLY A 52 17.24 0.62 8.85
C GLY A 52 17.47 0.41 7.35
N SER A 53 17.55 -0.85 6.89
CA SER A 53 17.83 -1.17 5.49
C SER A 53 16.59 -1.03 4.60
N TYR A 54 16.82 -0.87 3.29
CA TYR A 54 15.76 -0.79 2.29
C TYR A 54 14.86 -2.03 2.36
N GLU A 55 15.44 -3.23 2.44
CA GLU A 55 14.71 -4.51 2.44
C GLU A 55 13.75 -4.58 3.64
N LYS A 56 14.18 -4.10 4.81
CA LYS A 56 13.33 -4.07 6.02
C LYS A 56 12.15 -3.12 5.85
N GLN A 57 12.37 -1.95 5.26
CA GLN A 57 11.30 -0.99 5.03
C GLN A 57 10.35 -1.47 3.93
N PHE A 58 10.90 -2.05 2.86
CA PHE A 58 10.14 -2.62 1.75
C PHE A 58 9.22 -3.74 2.22
N GLU A 59 9.75 -4.70 2.98
CA GLU A 59 8.95 -5.80 3.53
C GLU A 59 7.88 -5.30 4.51
N LYS A 60 8.19 -4.28 5.30
CA LYS A 60 7.20 -3.65 6.18
C LYS A 60 6.03 -3.04 5.40
N VAL A 61 6.31 -2.38 4.28
CA VAL A 61 5.27 -1.83 3.39
C VAL A 61 4.45 -2.96 2.76
N LYS A 62 5.10 -4.04 2.28
CA LYS A 62 4.40 -5.25 1.79
C LYS A 62 3.43 -5.81 2.83
N ILE A 63 3.86 -5.93 4.09
CA ILE A 63 3.00 -6.42 5.17
C ILE A 63 1.76 -5.52 5.34
N TYR A 64 1.91 -4.19 5.32
CA TYR A 64 0.75 -3.29 5.44
C TYR A 64 -0.22 -3.41 4.27
N ILE A 65 0.29 -3.51 3.04
CA ILE A 65 -0.55 -3.73 1.85
C ILE A 65 -1.28 -5.07 1.98
N SER A 66 -0.57 -6.15 2.32
CA SER A 66 -1.15 -7.48 2.51
C SER A 66 -2.27 -7.47 3.55
N GLN A 67 -2.03 -6.84 4.70
CA GLN A 67 -3.01 -6.70 5.77
C GLN A 67 -4.25 -5.91 5.32
N ALA A 68 -4.09 -4.85 4.51
CA ALA A 68 -5.21 -4.11 3.96
C ALA A 68 -6.02 -4.96 2.97
N LEU A 69 -5.37 -5.68 2.06
CA LEU A 69 -6.05 -6.59 1.12
C LEU A 69 -6.82 -7.70 1.86
N LEU A 70 -6.19 -8.33 2.86
CA LEU A 70 -6.82 -9.34 3.72
C LEU A 70 -7.98 -8.77 4.55
N LYS A 71 -7.96 -7.48 4.87
CA LYS A 71 -9.07 -6.82 5.54
C LYS A 71 -10.24 -6.60 4.58
N LEU A 72 -9.97 -6.23 3.33
CA LEU A 72 -10.98 -6.03 2.30
C LEU A 72 -11.73 -7.33 1.95
N THR A 73 -11.04 -8.47 1.90
CA THR A 73 -11.71 -9.79 1.67
C THR A 73 -12.76 -10.12 2.73
N LYS A 74 -12.68 -9.51 3.92
CA LYS A 74 -13.59 -9.75 5.05
C LYS A 74 -14.60 -8.63 5.28
N THR A 75 -14.53 -7.54 4.52
CA THR A 75 -15.28 -6.31 4.80
C THR A 75 -16.29 -6.04 3.68
N LYS A 76 -17.58 -5.85 4.01
CA LYS A 76 -18.58 -5.44 3.01
C LYS A 76 -18.34 -3.98 2.59
N PRO A 77 -18.58 -3.60 1.33
CA PRO A 77 -19.06 -4.44 0.22
C PRO A 77 -17.95 -5.24 -0.50
N TYR A 78 -16.68 -5.00 -0.14
CA TYR A 78 -15.49 -5.53 -0.80
C TYR A 78 -15.36 -7.05 -0.74
N SER A 79 -15.92 -7.69 0.30
CA SER A 79 -15.94 -9.14 0.47
C SER A 79 -16.73 -9.90 -0.60
N LYS A 80 -17.32 -9.22 -1.60
CA LYS A 80 -17.87 -9.87 -2.80
C LYS A 80 -16.80 -10.23 -3.83
N GLU A 81 -15.62 -9.61 -3.71
CA GLU A 81 -14.52 -9.68 -4.67
C GLU A 81 -13.29 -10.32 -4.01
N VAL A 82 -13.52 -11.36 -3.20
CA VAL A 82 -12.46 -12.04 -2.42
C VAL A 82 -11.37 -12.58 -3.32
N ASP A 83 -11.74 -13.25 -4.42
CA ASP A 83 -10.78 -13.85 -5.35
C ASP A 83 -9.90 -12.78 -6.00
N PHE A 84 -10.47 -11.62 -6.33
CA PHE A 84 -9.71 -10.48 -6.85
C PHE A 84 -8.64 -10.02 -5.85
N PHE A 85 -8.99 -9.80 -4.58
CA PHE A 85 -8.03 -9.35 -3.58
C PHE A 85 -7.01 -10.44 -3.21
N ASN A 86 -7.40 -11.72 -3.22
CA ASN A 86 -6.46 -12.84 -3.02
C ASN A 86 -5.43 -12.91 -4.16
N ASN A 87 -5.85 -12.74 -5.41
CA ASN A 87 -4.92 -12.67 -6.55
C ASN A 87 -3.91 -11.52 -6.42
N LEU A 88 -4.32 -10.38 -5.83
CA LEU A 88 -3.41 -9.28 -5.56
C LEU A 88 -2.42 -9.59 -4.42
N ILE A 89 -2.85 -10.34 -3.41
CA ILE A 89 -1.97 -10.82 -2.33
C ILE A 89 -0.90 -11.76 -2.91
N GLU A 90 -1.29 -12.69 -3.79
CA GLU A 90 -0.32 -13.57 -4.45
C GLU A 90 0.70 -12.78 -5.29
N LYS A 91 0.26 -11.77 -6.05
CA LYS A 91 1.18 -10.88 -6.79
C LYS A 91 2.10 -10.08 -5.89
N LEU A 92 1.62 -9.69 -4.70
CA LEU A 92 2.39 -8.93 -3.73
C LEU A 92 3.59 -9.74 -3.22
N ASP A 93 3.45 -11.05 -3.03
CA ASP A 93 4.53 -11.91 -2.55
C ASP A 93 5.75 -11.89 -3.48
N TYR A 94 5.51 -11.84 -4.80
CA TYR A 94 6.56 -11.78 -5.82
C TYR A 94 7.03 -10.37 -6.17
N SER A 95 6.45 -9.33 -5.57
CA SER A 95 6.83 -7.94 -5.83
C SER A 95 8.20 -7.62 -5.24
N SER A 96 9.08 -7.05 -6.07
CA SER A 96 10.49 -6.76 -5.75
C SER A 96 10.89 -5.31 -5.99
N SER A 97 9.95 -4.43 -6.34
CA SER A 97 10.19 -2.99 -6.53
C SER A 97 9.03 -2.14 -6.07
N THR A 98 9.29 -0.87 -5.74
CA THR A 98 8.21 0.04 -5.29
C THR A 98 7.20 0.32 -6.39
N ASN A 99 7.62 0.28 -7.65
CA ASN A 99 6.72 0.33 -8.80
C ASN A 99 5.72 -0.84 -8.80
N SER A 100 6.19 -2.08 -8.62
CA SER A 100 5.31 -3.26 -8.55
C SER A 100 4.34 -3.20 -7.37
N LEU A 101 4.77 -2.67 -6.22
CA LEU A 101 3.87 -2.44 -5.08
C LEU A 101 2.79 -1.40 -5.42
N MET A 102 3.16 -0.32 -6.11
CA MET A 102 2.23 0.74 -6.48
C MET A 102 1.21 0.30 -7.52
N GLU A 103 1.58 -0.55 -8.47
CA GLU A 103 0.63 -1.17 -9.40
C GLU A 103 -0.46 -1.92 -8.65
N ILE A 104 -0.08 -2.76 -7.67
CA ILE A 104 -1.04 -3.50 -6.83
C ILE A 104 -1.91 -2.54 -6.02
N VAL A 105 -1.32 -1.51 -5.42
CA VAL A 105 -2.03 -0.50 -4.63
C VAL A 105 -3.07 0.23 -5.48
N ASN A 106 -2.70 0.66 -6.69
CA ASN A 106 -3.59 1.41 -7.58
C ASN A 106 -4.75 0.54 -8.04
N ILE A 107 -4.48 -0.70 -8.48
CA ILE A 107 -5.51 -1.67 -8.89
C ILE A 107 -6.48 -1.96 -7.73
N ALA A 108 -5.96 -2.18 -6.52
CA ALA A 108 -6.79 -2.41 -5.34
C ALA A 108 -7.65 -1.18 -4.99
N LEU A 109 -7.07 0.02 -5.03
CA LEU A 109 -7.75 1.26 -4.68
C LEU A 109 -8.87 1.58 -5.68
N GLU A 110 -8.61 1.42 -6.98
CA GLU A 110 -9.64 1.58 -8.03
C GLU A 110 -10.83 0.68 -7.76
N LYS A 111 -10.59 -0.60 -7.48
CA LYS A 111 -11.66 -1.56 -7.14
C LYS A 111 -12.41 -1.17 -5.86
N VAL A 112 -11.70 -0.67 -4.85
CA VAL A 112 -12.31 -0.17 -3.61
C VAL A 112 -13.21 1.03 -3.88
N ILE A 113 -12.81 1.95 -4.76
CA ILE A 113 -13.60 3.12 -5.15
C ILE A 113 -14.84 2.69 -5.94
N GLU A 114 -14.68 1.77 -6.90
CA GLU A 114 -15.77 1.19 -7.70
C GLU A 114 -16.86 0.58 -6.81
N LEU A 115 -16.46 -0.18 -5.79
CA LEU A 115 -17.37 -0.91 -4.92
C LEU A 115 -17.95 -0.06 -3.79
N LYS A 116 -17.43 1.15 -3.55
CA LYS A 116 -17.85 1.98 -2.42
C LYS A 116 -19.32 2.42 -2.61
N PRO A 117 -20.20 2.23 -1.61
CA PRO A 117 -21.58 2.70 -1.72
C PRO A 117 -21.59 4.22 -1.84
N LYS A 118 -22.45 4.74 -2.73
CA LYS A 118 -22.71 6.18 -2.87
C LYS A 118 -23.51 6.72 -1.69
#